data_AF-A0A7C5FLT3-F1
#
_entry.id   AF-A0A7C5FLT3-F1
#
_cell.length_a   1.000
_cell.length_b   1.000
_cell.length_c   1.000
_cell.angle_alpha   90.00
_cell.angle_beta   90.00
_cell.angle_gamma   90.00
#
_symmetry.space_group_name_H-M   'P 1'
#
loop_
_entity.id
_entity.type
_entity.pdbx_description
1 polymer ?
#
loop_
_entity_poly.entity_id
_entity_poly.type
_entity_poly.pdbx_seq_one_letter_code
_entity_poly.pdbx_strand_id
1 'polypeptide(L)'
;MKKKPAIIITLLLGIVLLFPSLSVQAENYSSYITITLEDSGTPITDEQTVRFSLWSDPIMVAGDVNSGVINTGAPNYTSYNIEITDTPNGSGEVTVNLEDLAAWPTITSSNQYMMIEYKDSGDPVTTYLRYQDEYMIDFYYDRTILLGDDGIFYSNDATASDDFILDDDDSTTNSGNNIVLQFGASLAETLLWDTSNTRFTLSDDLRIEGNAAIVGIGYIADNHSATDSDGTLSLGRDDSTWETLMWDDSDSKFEFTNDLDITGNITLTGTLDGRDVNADGTKLDGIETSADITD
;
A
#
# COMPACT_ATOMS: atom_id res chain seq x y z
N MET A 1 -68.75 44.87 10.46
CA MET A 1 -67.60 45.15 9.56
C MET A 1 -66.41 44.36 10.12
N LYS A 2 -65.69 43.50 9.35
CA LYS A 2 -64.55 43.84 8.44
C LYS A 2 -63.47 44.64 9.21
N LYS A 3 -62.19 44.24 9.34
CA LYS A 3 -61.31 43.21 8.71
C LYS A 3 -60.10 42.89 9.64
N LYS A 4 -59.37 41.76 9.45
CA LYS A 4 -57.93 41.59 9.80
C LYS A 4 -57.05 42.24 8.71
N PRO A 5 -55.87 42.84 9.02
CA PRO A 5 -54.54 42.18 9.06
C PRO A 5 -53.62 42.68 10.22
N ALA A 6 -52.34 42.34 10.41
CA ALA A 6 -51.53 41.10 10.19
C ALA A 6 -50.11 41.25 10.84
N ILE A 7 -49.43 40.11 11.12
CA ILE A 7 -48.00 39.71 10.90
C ILE A 7 -46.91 40.82 11.09
N ILE A 8 -45.86 40.65 11.92
CA ILE A 8 -44.66 39.81 11.70
C ILE A 8 -44.21 39.04 12.96
N ILE A 9 -43.70 37.82 12.74
CA ILE A 9 -43.07 36.93 13.72
C ILE A 9 -41.55 37.00 13.56
N THR A 10 -40.80 37.08 14.66
CA THR A 10 -39.40 36.63 14.71
C THR A 10 -39.19 35.84 15.99
N LEU A 11 -39.10 34.51 15.85
CA LEU A 11 -38.80 33.58 16.95
C LEU A 11 -37.33 33.19 16.81
N LEU A 12 -36.46 33.67 17.71
CA LEU A 12 -35.05 33.27 17.71
C LEU A 12 -34.93 31.90 18.42
N LEU A 13 -34.88 30.84 17.63
CA LEU A 13 -34.80 29.47 18.12
C LEU A 13 -33.36 29.15 18.53
N GLY A 14 -33.11 29.03 19.84
CA GLY A 14 -31.83 28.55 20.37
C GLY A 14 -31.66 27.06 20.06
N ILE A 15 -31.08 26.73 18.92
CA ILE A 15 -30.67 25.36 18.59
C ILE A 15 -29.47 24.99 19.46
N VAL A 16 -29.73 24.25 20.52
CA VAL A 16 -28.71 23.37 21.11
C VAL A 16 -28.53 22.21 20.14
N LEU A 17 -27.42 22.22 19.40
CA LEU A 17 -26.97 21.08 18.62
C LEU A 17 -26.63 19.95 19.60
N LEU A 18 -27.60 19.09 19.89
CA LEU A 18 -27.28 17.70 20.21
C LEU A 18 -26.70 17.10 18.93
N PHE A 19 -25.37 17.07 18.84
CA PHE A 19 -24.74 16.02 18.05
C PHE A 19 -25.13 14.70 18.72
N PRO A 20 -25.83 13.77 18.04
CA PRO A 20 -25.66 12.38 18.42
C PRO A 20 -24.16 12.12 18.34
N SER A 21 -23.59 11.44 19.32
CA SER A 21 -22.27 10.85 19.16
C SER A 21 -22.30 10.05 17.86
N LEU A 22 -21.49 10.43 16.88
CA LEU A 22 -21.17 9.52 15.79
C LEU A 22 -20.57 8.30 16.46
N SER A 23 -21.35 7.24 16.57
CA SER A 23 -20.78 5.92 16.69
C SER A 23 -19.95 5.76 15.44
N VAL A 24 -18.63 5.78 15.60
CA VAL A 24 -17.76 5.03 14.71
C VAL A 24 -18.32 3.61 14.80
N GLN A 25 -19.11 3.20 13.81
CA GLN A 25 -19.13 1.78 13.50
C GLN A 25 -17.69 1.50 13.10
N ALA A 26 -17.01 0.67 13.89
CA ALA A 26 -15.90 -0.06 13.33
C ALA A 26 -16.45 -0.73 12.07
N GLU A 27 -15.79 -0.51 10.94
CA GLU A 27 -16.08 -1.32 9.77
C GLU A 27 -15.63 -2.73 10.15
N ASN A 28 -16.60 -3.60 10.42
CA ASN A 28 -16.32 -5.01 10.70
C ASN A 28 -15.69 -5.59 9.43
N TYR A 29 -14.37 -5.70 9.40
CA TYR A 29 -13.67 -6.40 8.34
C TYR A 29 -14.21 -7.83 8.28
N SER A 30 -14.90 -8.14 7.19
CA SER A 30 -15.73 -9.34 7.01
C SER A 30 -15.03 -10.61 7.47
N SER A 31 -15.48 -11.15 8.61
CA SER A 31 -14.97 -12.34 9.29
C SER A 31 -15.35 -13.65 8.61
N TYR A 32 -15.45 -13.65 7.28
CA TYR A 32 -15.81 -14.81 6.48
C TYR A 32 -14.58 -15.65 6.10
N ILE A 33 -14.77 -16.97 6.04
CA ILE A 33 -13.85 -17.91 5.41
C ILE A 33 -14.61 -18.73 4.38
N THR A 34 -14.01 -18.89 3.20
CA THR A 34 -14.46 -19.86 2.19
C THR A 34 -13.42 -20.98 2.10
N ILE A 35 -13.87 -22.23 2.15
CA ILE A 35 -13.03 -23.41 1.91
C ILE A 35 -13.58 -24.17 0.69
N THR A 36 -12.68 -24.62 -0.19
CA THR A 36 -13.05 -25.37 -1.39
C THR A 36 -12.73 -26.84 -1.19
N LEU A 37 -13.76 -27.68 -1.09
CA LEU A 37 -13.64 -29.10 -0.79
C LEU A 37 -13.68 -29.90 -2.09
N GLU A 38 -12.64 -30.70 -2.33
CA GLU A 38 -12.51 -31.55 -3.51
C GLU A 38 -11.87 -32.91 -3.18
N ASP A 39 -12.19 -33.91 -4.02
CA ASP A 39 -11.42 -35.15 -4.13
C ASP A 39 -10.74 -35.16 -5.51
N SER A 40 -9.41 -35.06 -5.51
CA SER A 40 -8.58 -35.26 -6.70
C SER A 40 -8.98 -34.35 -7.88
N GLY A 41 -9.24 -33.05 -7.63
CA GLY A 41 -9.71 -32.09 -8.63
C GLY A 41 -11.20 -32.19 -8.99
N THR A 42 -11.99 -32.97 -8.24
CA THR A 42 -13.45 -33.04 -8.39
C THR A 42 -14.14 -32.40 -7.18
N PRO A 43 -14.94 -31.34 -7.35
CA PRO A 43 -15.68 -30.72 -6.26
C PRO A 43 -16.54 -31.71 -5.47
N ILE A 44 -16.42 -31.68 -4.14
CA ILE A 44 -17.28 -32.41 -3.22
C ILE A 44 -18.56 -31.59 -3.03
N THR A 45 -19.72 -32.15 -3.38
CA THR A 45 -21.02 -31.45 -3.29
C THR A 45 -22.02 -32.14 -2.34
N ASP A 46 -21.60 -33.21 -1.66
CA ASP A 46 -22.39 -33.90 -0.65
C ASP A 46 -22.20 -33.25 0.73
N GLU A 47 -23.20 -33.36 1.62
CA GLU A 47 -23.21 -32.71 2.94
C GLU A 47 -21.97 -33.09 3.78
N GLN A 48 -21.22 -32.09 4.25
CA GLN A 48 -19.99 -32.26 5.02
C GLN A 48 -20.18 -31.85 6.48
N THR A 49 -19.46 -32.51 7.39
CA THR A 49 -19.17 -31.97 8.74
C THR A 49 -17.82 -31.26 8.69
N VAL A 50 -17.81 -29.94 8.91
CA VAL A 50 -16.58 -29.13 8.95
C VAL A 50 -16.26 -28.78 10.40
N ARG A 51 -15.03 -29.06 10.83
CA ARG A 51 -14.53 -28.81 12.18
C ARG A 51 -13.47 -27.72 12.16
N PHE A 52 -13.71 -26.66 12.91
CA PHE A 52 -12.75 -25.59 13.18
C PHE A 52 -12.12 -25.81 14.57
N SER A 53 -10.84 -25.52 14.72
CA SER A 53 -10.16 -25.55 16.02
C SER A 53 -8.98 -24.58 16.08
N LEU A 54 -8.74 -23.99 17.26
CA LEU A 54 -7.70 -22.98 17.44
C LEU A 54 -6.49 -23.48 18.25
N TRP A 55 -5.33 -22.98 17.86
CA TRP A 55 -4.01 -23.44 18.29
C TRP A 55 -3.04 -22.27 18.44
N SER A 56 -1.96 -22.47 19.22
CA SER A 56 -0.91 -21.47 19.47
C SER A 56 0.39 -21.72 18.71
N ASP A 57 0.40 -22.73 17.85
CA ASP A 57 1.53 -23.18 17.05
C ASP A 57 1.01 -23.47 15.62
N PRO A 58 1.63 -22.95 14.56
CA PRO A 58 1.18 -23.20 13.19
C PRO A 58 1.44 -24.64 12.71
N ILE A 59 2.28 -25.40 13.41
CA ILE A 59 2.64 -26.78 13.06
C ILE A 59 1.76 -27.75 13.85
N MET A 60 1.19 -28.74 13.16
CA MET A 60 0.48 -29.85 13.78
C MET A 60 1.50 -30.88 14.27
N VAL A 61 1.50 -31.17 15.57
CA VAL A 61 2.39 -32.20 16.14
C VAL A 61 1.63 -33.48 16.49
N ALA A 62 2.36 -34.60 16.51
CA ALA A 62 1.81 -35.88 16.89
C ALA A 62 1.28 -35.84 18.34
N GLY A 63 -0.03 -35.99 18.50
CA GLY A 63 -0.73 -35.89 19.78
C GLY A 63 -1.73 -34.74 19.87
N ASP A 64 -1.74 -33.80 18.91
CA ASP A 64 -2.74 -32.73 18.81
C ASP A 64 -4.13 -33.28 18.43
N VAL A 65 -4.16 -34.30 17.58
CA VAL A 65 -5.36 -35.10 17.26
C VAL A 65 -5.04 -36.56 17.52
N ASN A 66 -5.89 -37.24 18.28
CA ASN A 66 -5.75 -38.66 18.62
C ASN A 66 -6.95 -39.44 18.05
N SER A 67 -6.71 -40.30 17.06
CA SER A 67 -7.76 -41.07 16.37
C SER A 67 -8.93 -40.20 15.88
N GLY A 68 -8.63 -39.03 15.30
CA GLY A 68 -9.61 -38.09 14.77
C GLY A 68 -10.30 -37.21 15.83
N VAL A 69 -9.98 -37.35 17.12
CA VAL A 69 -10.49 -36.49 18.20
C VAL A 69 -9.42 -35.46 18.61
N ILE A 70 -9.80 -34.18 18.66
CA ILE A 70 -8.93 -33.10 19.14
C ILE A 70 -8.50 -33.37 20.59
N ASN A 71 -7.19 -33.30 20.84
CA ASN A 71 -6.63 -33.36 22.18
C ASN A 71 -6.75 -32.00 22.87
N THR A 72 -7.86 -31.78 23.57
CA THR A 72 -8.10 -30.55 24.32
C THR A 72 -7.16 -30.34 25.52
N GLY A 73 -6.28 -31.31 25.82
CA GLY A 73 -5.18 -31.19 26.78
C GLY A 73 -3.80 -30.98 26.14
N ALA A 74 -3.71 -30.76 24.82
CA ALA A 74 -2.44 -30.48 24.14
C ALA A 74 -1.88 -29.10 24.55
N PRO A 75 -0.55 -28.93 24.71
CA PRO A 75 0.03 -27.67 25.18
C PRO A 75 -0.21 -26.46 24.28
N ASN A 76 -0.47 -26.71 22.99
CA ASN A 76 -0.71 -25.73 21.95
C ASN A 76 -2.21 -25.52 21.63
N TYR A 77 -3.15 -26.18 22.32
CA TYR A 77 -4.59 -26.02 22.08
C TYR A 77 -5.14 -24.79 22.80
N THR A 78 -5.76 -23.84 22.08
CA THR A 78 -6.20 -22.55 22.65
C THR A 78 -7.66 -22.53 23.10
N SER A 79 -8.21 -23.70 23.44
CA SER A 79 -9.54 -23.85 24.06
C SER A 79 -10.76 -23.59 23.17
N TYR A 80 -10.62 -23.51 21.85
CA TYR A 80 -11.75 -23.46 20.91
C TYR A 80 -11.77 -24.62 19.91
N ASN A 81 -12.93 -25.26 19.78
CA ASN A 81 -13.28 -26.07 18.62
C ASN A 81 -14.81 -26.04 18.42
N ILE A 82 -15.26 -26.16 17.17
CA ILE A 82 -16.66 -26.26 16.80
C ILE A 82 -16.81 -27.14 15.55
N GLU A 83 -17.91 -27.88 15.46
CA GLU A 83 -18.34 -28.59 14.26
C GLU A 83 -19.59 -27.90 13.70
N ILE A 84 -19.60 -27.68 12.39
CA ILE A 84 -20.79 -27.29 11.62
C ILE A 84 -21.11 -28.37 10.58
N THR A 85 -22.34 -28.36 10.08
CA THR A 85 -22.76 -29.19 8.95
C THR A 85 -23.26 -28.25 7.86
N ASP A 86 -22.72 -28.40 6.65
CA ASP A 86 -23.15 -27.63 5.48
C ASP A 86 -23.01 -28.47 4.20
N THR A 87 -23.73 -28.08 3.15
CA THR A 87 -23.62 -28.70 1.82
C THR A 87 -22.85 -27.76 0.90
N PRO A 88 -21.66 -28.13 0.42
CA PRO A 88 -20.87 -27.27 -0.44
C PRO A 88 -21.61 -26.94 -1.74
N ASN A 89 -21.29 -25.79 -2.34
CA ASN A 89 -21.91 -25.36 -3.59
C ASN A 89 -21.42 -26.17 -4.80
N GLY A 90 -21.87 -25.81 -6.02
CA GLY A 90 -21.48 -26.52 -7.25
C GLY A 90 -20.00 -26.47 -7.62
N SER A 91 -19.20 -25.63 -6.96
CA SER A 91 -17.74 -25.53 -7.05
C SER A 91 -17.03 -26.23 -5.87
N GLY A 92 -17.77 -26.81 -4.92
CA GLY A 92 -17.23 -27.43 -3.71
C GLY A 92 -17.01 -26.45 -2.56
N GLU A 93 -17.50 -25.22 -2.66
CA GLU A 93 -17.23 -24.16 -1.68
C GLU A 93 -18.20 -24.21 -0.48
N VAL A 94 -17.66 -24.10 0.73
CA VAL A 94 -18.39 -23.82 1.97
C VAL A 94 -17.92 -22.46 2.49
N THR A 95 -18.86 -21.52 2.66
CA THR A 95 -18.56 -20.17 3.17
C THR A 95 -19.17 -19.97 4.55
N VAL A 96 -18.33 -19.68 5.53
CA VAL A 96 -18.68 -19.56 6.95
C VAL A 96 -18.34 -18.16 7.43
N ASN A 97 -19.31 -17.47 8.04
CA ASN A 97 -19.01 -16.30 8.87
C ASN A 97 -18.51 -16.79 10.23
N LEU A 98 -17.27 -16.47 10.59
CA LEU A 98 -16.66 -16.90 11.84
C LEU A 98 -17.36 -16.26 13.05
N GLU A 99 -17.89 -15.03 12.92
CA GLU A 99 -18.67 -14.39 14.00
C GLU A 99 -20.02 -15.07 14.29
N ASP A 100 -20.59 -15.80 13.31
CA ASP A 100 -21.82 -16.57 13.50
C ASP A 100 -21.55 -17.95 14.15
N LEU A 101 -20.29 -18.37 14.29
CA LEU A 101 -19.93 -19.61 14.95
C LEU A 101 -20.20 -19.52 16.46
N ALA A 102 -20.83 -20.55 17.02
CA ALA A 102 -21.21 -20.55 18.42
C ALA A 102 -19.99 -20.38 19.34
N ALA A 103 -20.05 -19.35 20.18
CA ALA A 103 -18.99 -18.96 21.11
C ALA A 103 -17.61 -18.70 20.45
N TRP A 104 -17.58 -18.21 19.20
CA TRP A 104 -16.36 -17.76 18.55
C TRP A 104 -15.56 -16.81 19.47
N PRO A 105 -14.25 -17.05 19.70
CA PRO A 105 -13.47 -16.25 20.62
C PRO A 105 -13.01 -14.95 19.98
N THR A 106 -12.78 -13.92 20.79
CA THR A 106 -12.06 -12.72 20.34
C THR A 106 -10.66 -13.12 19.89
N ILE A 107 -10.38 -12.89 18.60
CA ILE A 107 -9.06 -13.12 18.03
C ILE A 107 -8.13 -11.99 18.47
N THR A 108 -6.94 -12.35 18.91
CA THR A 108 -5.90 -11.39 19.30
C THR A 108 -4.68 -11.60 18.41
N SER A 109 -3.95 -10.53 18.10
CA SER A 109 -2.81 -10.51 17.17
C SER A 109 -1.56 -11.30 17.64
N SER A 110 -1.70 -12.19 18.63
CA SER A 110 -0.61 -12.95 19.25
C SER A 110 -0.83 -14.45 19.06
N ASN A 111 -0.17 -15.02 18.05
CA ASN A 111 0.00 -16.47 17.83
C ASN A 111 -1.29 -17.29 17.95
N GLN A 112 -2.33 -16.93 17.20
CA GLN A 112 -3.53 -17.76 17.05
C GLN A 112 -3.57 -18.34 15.63
N TYR A 113 -3.81 -19.65 15.55
CA TYR A 113 -3.83 -20.40 14.30
C TYR A 113 -5.05 -21.30 14.24
N MET A 114 -5.70 -21.35 13.09
CA MET A 114 -6.89 -22.16 12.85
C MET A 114 -6.53 -23.41 12.06
N MET A 115 -6.97 -24.56 12.57
CA MET A 115 -6.97 -25.82 11.85
C MET A 115 -8.40 -26.13 11.42
N ILE A 116 -8.58 -26.43 10.15
CA ILE A 116 -9.86 -26.81 9.54
C ILE A 116 -9.76 -28.28 9.13
N GLU A 117 -10.74 -29.08 9.52
CA GLU A 117 -10.88 -30.48 9.13
C GLU A 117 -12.29 -30.72 8.60
N TYR A 118 -12.47 -31.67 7.69
CA TYR A 118 -13.77 -32.01 7.11
C TYR A 118 -13.91 -33.52 6.94
N LYS A 119 -15.16 -33.98 6.86
CA LYS A 119 -15.54 -35.37 6.53
C LYS A 119 -16.98 -35.37 6.05
N ASP A 120 -17.40 -36.46 5.40
CA ASP A 120 -18.80 -36.68 5.07
C ASP A 120 -19.71 -36.61 6.32
N SER A 121 -20.91 -36.05 6.13
CA SER A 121 -21.90 -35.94 7.19
C SER A 121 -22.35 -37.32 7.68
N GLY A 122 -22.36 -37.50 9.01
CA GLY A 122 -22.64 -38.78 9.66
C GLY A 122 -21.48 -39.78 9.71
N ASP A 123 -20.37 -39.51 9.02
CA ASP A 123 -19.22 -40.43 8.94
C ASP A 123 -18.40 -40.47 10.26
N PRO A 124 -17.63 -41.55 10.55
CA PRO A 124 -16.93 -41.71 11.83
C PRO A 124 -15.89 -40.61 12.09
N VAL A 125 -15.72 -40.19 13.34
CA VAL A 125 -14.71 -39.15 13.70
C VAL A 125 -13.28 -39.46 13.28
N THR A 126 -12.95 -40.72 12.96
CA THR A 126 -11.64 -41.13 12.44
C THR A 126 -11.41 -40.79 10.96
N THR A 127 -12.44 -40.35 10.21
CA THR A 127 -12.35 -40.04 8.77
C THR A 127 -12.10 -38.57 8.47
N TYR A 128 -11.93 -37.72 9.50
CA TYR A 128 -11.54 -36.31 9.31
C TYR A 128 -10.28 -36.19 8.45
N LEU A 129 -10.45 -35.59 7.28
CA LEU A 129 -9.39 -35.06 6.45
C LEU A 129 -9.07 -33.64 6.93
N ARG A 130 -7.81 -33.23 6.83
CA ARG A 130 -7.45 -31.83 7.06
C ARG A 130 -7.71 -31.06 5.78
N TYR A 131 -8.35 -29.89 5.87
CA TYR A 131 -8.31 -28.94 4.78
C TYR A 131 -6.86 -28.45 4.62
N GLN A 132 -6.31 -28.63 3.43
CA GLN A 132 -5.09 -27.99 2.99
C GLN A 132 -5.48 -27.19 1.76
N ASP A 133 -5.33 -25.88 1.84
CA ASP A 133 -5.39 -25.03 0.67
C ASP A 133 -4.21 -25.40 -0.25
N GLU A 134 -4.45 -25.60 -1.55
CA GLU A 134 -3.40 -25.95 -2.51
C GLU A 134 -2.29 -24.87 -2.54
N TYR A 135 -2.65 -23.62 -2.23
CA TYR A 135 -1.72 -22.48 -2.14
C TYR A 135 -0.94 -22.43 -0.81
N MET A 136 -1.23 -23.28 0.17
CA MET A 136 -0.45 -23.41 1.42
C MET A 136 0.69 -24.44 1.31
N ILE A 137 0.79 -25.21 0.21
CA ILE A 137 1.71 -26.35 0.07
C ILE A 137 3.20 -25.96 0.18
N ASP A 138 3.58 -24.74 -0.19
CA ASP A 138 4.97 -24.25 -0.08
C ASP A 138 5.32 -23.66 1.30
N PHE A 139 4.34 -23.50 2.20
CA PHE A 139 4.56 -23.08 3.57
C PHE A 139 4.58 -24.28 4.52
N TYR A 140 5.51 -24.28 5.48
CA TYR A 140 5.67 -25.37 6.47
C TYR A 140 4.49 -25.50 7.46
N TYR A 141 3.37 -24.81 7.26
CA TYR A 141 2.31 -24.64 8.24
C TYR A 141 1.13 -25.59 8.00
N ASP A 142 0.69 -26.30 9.04
CA ASP A 142 -0.51 -27.16 8.99
C ASP A 142 -1.80 -26.38 9.34
N ARG A 143 -1.69 -25.08 9.66
CA ARG A 143 -2.75 -24.24 10.23
C ARG A 143 -2.66 -22.79 9.72
N THR A 144 -3.80 -22.21 9.37
CA THR A 144 -3.92 -20.83 8.89
C THR A 144 -3.73 -19.85 10.04
N ILE A 145 -2.95 -18.77 9.84
CA ILE A 145 -2.81 -17.72 10.85
C ILE A 145 -4.12 -16.92 11.01
N LEU A 146 -4.49 -16.63 12.26
CA LEU A 146 -5.52 -15.65 12.59
C LEU A 146 -4.85 -14.42 13.20
N LEU A 147 -5.02 -13.29 12.54
CA LEU A 147 -4.64 -11.98 13.07
C LEU A 147 -5.91 -11.31 13.64
N GLY A 148 -5.75 -10.55 14.72
CA GLY A 148 -6.85 -9.75 15.29
C GLY A 148 -7.17 -8.53 14.42
N ASP A 149 -8.00 -7.63 14.95
CA ASP A 149 -8.66 -6.46 14.31
C ASP A 149 -7.79 -5.56 13.38
N ASP A 150 -6.45 -5.66 13.43
CA ASP A 150 -5.49 -4.99 12.53
C ASP A 150 -5.13 -5.92 11.35
N GLY A 151 -6.09 -6.16 10.46
CA GLY A 151 -6.05 -7.27 9.50
C GLY A 151 -4.86 -7.29 8.52
N ILE A 152 -4.30 -8.49 8.35
CA ILE A 152 -3.85 -8.96 7.03
C ILE A 152 -4.62 -10.23 6.73
N PHE A 153 -5.69 -10.10 5.94
CA PHE A 153 -6.25 -11.24 5.24
C PHE A 153 -5.26 -11.62 4.15
N TYR A 154 -4.63 -12.79 4.28
CA TYR A 154 -4.10 -13.50 3.12
C TYR A 154 -5.28 -14.18 2.41
N SER A 155 -6.21 -13.37 1.87
CA SER A 155 -7.17 -13.84 0.87
C SER A 155 -6.45 -13.90 -0.48
N ASN A 156 -5.83 -15.05 -0.71
CA ASN A 156 -5.66 -15.69 -2.01
C ASN A 156 -6.30 -14.99 -3.23
N ASP A 157 -5.51 -14.15 -3.91
CA ASP A 157 -5.39 -14.22 -5.38
C ASP A 157 -3.95 -13.96 -5.87
N ALA A 158 -2.96 -14.22 -5.00
CA ALA A 158 -1.53 -14.23 -5.35
C ALA A 158 -1.20 -15.48 -6.19
N THR A 159 -1.64 -15.47 -7.45
CA THR A 159 -1.52 -16.51 -8.48
C THR A 159 -0.07 -16.67 -8.99
N ALA A 160 0.87 -16.87 -8.08
CA ALA A 160 2.32 -16.81 -8.33
C ALA A 160 2.78 -15.50 -9.00
N SER A 161 2.02 -14.41 -8.85
CA SER A 161 2.46 -13.06 -9.16
C SER A 161 3.30 -12.54 -8.00
N ASP A 162 4.50 -12.04 -8.27
CA ASP A 162 5.39 -11.39 -7.30
C ASP A 162 4.85 -10.01 -6.81
N ASP A 163 3.55 -9.76 -6.96
CA ASP A 163 2.90 -8.47 -6.88
C ASP A 163 2.08 -8.33 -5.59
N PHE A 164 2.32 -7.25 -4.86
CA PHE A 164 1.51 -6.83 -3.71
C PHE A 164 0.53 -5.74 -4.16
N ILE A 165 -0.77 -6.06 -4.19
CA ILE A 165 -1.83 -5.16 -4.66
C ILE A 165 -2.47 -4.44 -3.46
N LEU A 166 -2.67 -3.13 -3.60
CA LEU A 166 -3.45 -2.30 -2.69
C LEU A 166 -4.67 -1.78 -3.46
N ASP A 167 -5.84 -1.72 -2.81
CA ASP A 167 -7.11 -1.26 -3.41
C ASP A 167 -7.60 -2.13 -4.59
N ASP A 168 -7.44 -3.46 -4.48
CA ASP A 168 -7.76 -4.44 -5.54
C ASP A 168 -9.24 -4.44 -5.96
N ASP A 169 -10.15 -4.06 -5.06
CA ASP A 169 -11.59 -4.01 -5.37
C ASP A 169 -11.99 -2.81 -6.26
N ASP A 170 -11.07 -1.87 -6.52
CA ASP A 170 -11.26 -0.60 -7.27
C ASP A 170 -12.60 0.07 -6.89
N SER A 171 -12.95 -0.01 -5.60
CA SER A 171 -14.34 0.20 -5.20
C SER A 171 -14.71 1.67 -5.24
N THR A 172 -15.48 2.03 -6.26
CA THR A 172 -15.95 3.39 -6.50
C THR A 172 -16.72 4.04 -5.34
N THR A 173 -17.09 3.32 -4.28
CA THR A 173 -17.62 3.93 -3.04
C THR A 173 -16.57 4.78 -2.31
N ASN A 174 -15.27 4.52 -2.53
CA ASN A 174 -14.14 5.29 -2.03
C ASN A 174 -13.55 6.29 -3.06
N SER A 175 -14.26 6.55 -4.16
CA SER A 175 -13.81 7.47 -5.24
C SER A 175 -13.34 8.84 -4.70
N GLY A 176 -12.03 9.08 -4.71
CA GLY A 176 -11.40 10.32 -4.25
C GLY A 176 -10.66 10.21 -2.92
N ASN A 177 -10.65 9.04 -2.27
CA ASN A 177 -9.63 8.72 -1.28
C ASN A 177 -8.28 8.47 -1.97
N ASN A 178 -7.19 8.62 -1.23
CA ASN A 178 -5.85 8.27 -1.70
C ASN A 178 -5.51 6.86 -1.25
N ILE A 179 -4.78 6.09 -2.08
CA ILE A 179 -4.30 4.76 -1.72
C ILE A 179 -2.99 4.93 -0.94
N VAL A 180 -2.85 4.31 0.23
CA VAL A 180 -1.76 4.61 1.17
C VAL A 180 -1.11 3.33 1.68
N LEU A 181 0.21 3.21 1.45
CA LEU A 181 1.08 2.30 2.20
C LEU A 181 1.70 3.07 3.36
N GLN A 182 1.29 2.76 4.61
CA GLN A 182 1.78 3.44 5.81
C GLN A 182 2.77 2.58 6.61
N PHE A 183 3.91 3.17 6.96
CA PHE A 183 4.96 2.55 7.77
C PHE A 183 4.72 2.75 9.27
N GLY A 184 3.73 2.05 9.80
CA GLY A 184 3.42 1.99 11.24
C GLY A 184 2.63 3.19 11.78
N ALA A 185 1.89 2.96 12.87
CA ALA A 185 0.94 3.93 13.41
C ALA A 185 1.59 5.19 14.05
N SER A 186 2.75 5.04 14.68
CA SER A 186 3.42 6.13 15.41
C SER A 186 4.42 6.92 14.58
N LEU A 187 4.98 6.31 13.53
CA LEU A 187 5.81 7.00 12.55
C LEU A 187 4.92 7.71 11.54
N ALA A 188 3.86 7.03 11.06
CA ALA A 188 2.88 7.56 10.12
C ALA A 188 3.45 8.04 8.78
N GLU A 189 4.65 7.55 8.42
CA GLU A 189 5.24 7.80 7.11
C GLU A 189 4.55 6.98 6.02
N THR A 190 4.47 7.51 4.80
CA THR A 190 3.63 6.96 3.73
C THR A 190 4.28 7.01 2.35
N LEU A 191 3.99 5.97 1.55
CA LEU A 191 3.94 6.09 0.09
C LEU A 191 2.46 6.14 -0.30
N LEU A 192 2.07 7.22 -0.96
CA LEU A 192 0.68 7.56 -1.24
C LEU A 192 0.45 7.75 -2.74
N TRP A 193 -0.60 7.16 -3.28
CA TRP A 193 -1.16 7.49 -4.59
C TRP A 193 -2.23 8.58 -4.43
N ASP A 194 -1.91 9.78 -4.92
CA ASP A 194 -2.79 10.95 -4.92
C ASP A 194 -3.76 10.82 -6.09
N THR A 195 -4.98 10.35 -5.83
CA THR A 195 -5.99 10.11 -6.88
C THR A 195 -6.49 11.40 -7.52
N SER A 196 -6.36 12.53 -6.81
CA SER A 196 -6.76 13.85 -7.31
C SER A 196 -5.73 14.47 -8.25
N ASN A 197 -4.44 14.27 -7.99
CA ASN A 197 -3.34 14.81 -8.80
C ASN A 197 -2.63 13.76 -9.68
N THR A 198 -3.08 12.50 -9.64
CA THR A 198 -2.57 11.36 -10.44
C THR A 198 -1.05 11.15 -10.31
N ARG A 199 -0.55 11.12 -9.06
CA ARG A 199 0.89 11.00 -8.77
C ARG A 199 1.16 10.20 -7.50
N PHE A 200 2.36 9.62 -7.41
CA PHE A 200 2.90 9.17 -6.13
C PHE A 200 3.44 10.35 -5.31
N THR A 201 3.27 10.28 -4.01
CA THR A 201 3.80 11.22 -3.01
C THR A 201 4.44 10.41 -1.89
N LEU A 202 5.64 10.80 -1.45
CA LEU A 202 6.23 10.33 -0.20
C LEU A 202 6.00 11.40 0.88
N SER A 203 5.79 11.00 2.13
CA SER A 203 5.72 11.96 3.26
C SER A 203 7.09 12.46 3.74
N ASP A 204 8.16 11.76 3.37
CA ASP A 204 9.54 12.02 3.80
C ASP A 204 10.54 11.75 2.65
N ASP A 205 11.84 11.95 2.91
CA ASP A 205 12.96 11.85 1.97
C ASP A 205 13.01 10.53 1.15
N LEU A 206 13.25 10.65 -0.16
CA LEU A 206 13.58 9.52 -1.03
C LEU A 206 15.10 9.36 -1.19
N ARG A 207 15.65 8.23 -0.72
CA ARG A 207 17.05 7.83 -0.94
C ARG A 207 17.14 6.65 -1.91
N ILE A 208 17.94 6.79 -2.96
CA ILE A 208 18.22 5.73 -3.94
C ILE A 208 19.71 5.38 -3.85
N GLU A 209 20.03 4.12 -3.49
CA GLU A 209 21.42 3.65 -3.43
C GLU A 209 21.96 3.15 -4.77
N GLY A 210 21.07 2.83 -5.71
CA GLY A 210 21.37 2.48 -7.09
C GLY A 210 21.26 3.66 -8.06
N ASN A 211 20.98 3.35 -9.32
CA ASN A 211 20.77 4.37 -10.35
C ASN A 211 19.28 4.75 -10.44
N ALA A 212 18.98 6.05 -10.51
CA ALA A 212 17.68 6.56 -10.95
C ALA A 212 17.69 6.78 -12.46
N ALA A 213 16.64 6.34 -13.17
CA ALA A 213 16.46 6.57 -14.59
C ALA A 213 15.04 7.08 -14.87
N ILE A 214 14.92 8.26 -15.50
CA ILE A 214 13.65 8.87 -15.85
C ILE A 214 13.44 8.74 -17.36
N VAL A 215 12.36 8.06 -17.76
CA VAL A 215 11.91 8.02 -19.16
C VAL A 215 10.80 9.05 -19.33
N GLY A 216 11.12 10.18 -19.94
CA GLY A 216 10.21 11.33 -20.05
C GLY A 216 10.92 12.62 -19.66
N ILE A 217 10.24 13.45 -18.86
CA ILE A 217 10.77 14.71 -18.33
C ILE A 217 10.84 14.60 -16.80
N GLY A 218 12.00 14.92 -16.22
CA GLY A 218 12.15 15.13 -14.78
C GLY A 218 11.92 16.60 -14.44
N TYR A 219 11.12 16.87 -13.42
CA TYR A 219 10.91 18.21 -12.87
C TYR A 219 11.59 18.31 -11.50
N ILE A 220 12.24 19.44 -11.23
CA ILE A 220 12.89 19.75 -9.96
C ILE A 220 12.47 21.17 -9.59
N ALA A 221 11.78 21.32 -8.46
CA ALA A 221 11.27 22.58 -7.93
C ALA A 221 11.20 22.50 -6.41
N ASP A 222 11.56 23.58 -5.71
CA ASP A 222 11.50 23.63 -4.23
C ASP A 222 10.06 23.57 -3.71
N ASN A 223 9.08 24.07 -4.49
CA ASN A 223 7.67 24.01 -4.13
C ASN A 223 6.74 24.08 -5.37
N HIS A 224 6.14 22.96 -5.77
CA HIS A 224 5.20 22.93 -6.92
C HIS A 224 3.77 23.43 -6.59
N SER A 225 3.63 24.40 -5.66
CA SER A 225 2.33 24.93 -5.24
C SER A 225 1.92 26.27 -5.88
N ALA A 226 2.79 26.93 -6.65
CA ALA A 226 2.49 28.19 -7.33
C ALA A 226 3.20 28.31 -8.68
N THR A 227 2.83 29.32 -9.47
CA THR A 227 3.07 29.38 -10.93
C THR A 227 4.50 29.60 -11.38
N ASP A 228 5.41 30.02 -10.51
CA ASP A 228 6.86 30.04 -10.71
C ASP A 228 7.53 29.81 -9.33
N SER A 229 8.63 29.07 -9.29
CA SER A 229 9.47 28.83 -8.11
C SER A 229 10.82 28.27 -8.54
N ASP A 230 11.90 28.67 -7.88
CA ASP A 230 13.25 28.25 -8.23
C ASP A 230 13.44 26.73 -8.20
N GLY A 231 14.08 26.23 -9.25
CA GLY A 231 14.42 24.82 -9.41
C GLY A 231 15.87 24.57 -9.05
N THR A 232 16.13 23.98 -7.89
CA THR A 232 17.49 23.68 -7.42
C THR A 232 17.84 22.21 -7.62
N LEU A 233 18.70 21.90 -8.59
CA LEU A 233 19.37 20.60 -8.66
C LEU A 233 20.70 20.70 -7.91
N SER A 234 20.76 20.08 -6.74
CA SER A 234 22.04 19.89 -6.06
C SER A 234 22.77 18.67 -6.62
N LEU A 235 24.03 18.87 -7.03
CA LEU A 235 24.83 17.88 -7.75
C LEU A 235 25.91 17.24 -6.87
N GLY A 236 26.28 17.87 -5.75
CA GLY A 236 27.40 17.46 -4.93
C GLY A 236 27.56 18.29 -3.66
N ARG A 237 28.51 17.86 -2.81
CA ARG A 237 29.03 18.62 -1.68
C ARG A 237 30.55 18.64 -1.73
N ASP A 238 31.13 19.81 -1.90
CA ASP A 238 32.45 20.17 -1.40
C ASP A 238 32.29 20.85 -0.02
N ASP A 239 33.34 20.81 0.80
CA ASP A 239 33.52 21.49 2.11
C ASP A 239 32.38 21.52 3.17
N SER A 240 31.27 20.79 2.95
CA SER A 240 29.97 20.83 3.66
C SER A 240 28.97 21.89 3.15
N THR A 241 29.29 22.61 2.08
CA THR A 241 28.28 23.34 1.29
C THR A 241 27.66 22.41 0.23
N TRP A 242 26.67 22.90 -0.53
CA TRP A 242 26.06 22.16 -1.64
C TRP A 242 26.39 22.90 -2.93
N GLU A 243 26.96 22.21 -3.92
CA GLU A 243 27.04 22.74 -5.29
C GLU A 243 25.68 22.54 -5.95
N THR A 244 25.17 23.60 -6.55
CA THR A 244 23.86 23.60 -7.20
C THR A 244 23.94 24.19 -8.60
N LEU A 245 23.13 23.60 -9.48
CA LEU A 245 22.63 24.28 -10.66
C LEU A 245 21.20 24.73 -10.33
N MET A 246 20.98 26.04 -10.35
CA MET A 246 19.69 26.64 -10.07
C MET A 246 19.10 27.27 -11.32
N TRP A 247 17.80 27.09 -11.53
CA TRP A 247 17.00 28.03 -12.31
C TRP A 247 16.47 29.11 -11.36
N ASP A 248 16.90 30.35 -11.61
CA ASP A 248 16.41 31.57 -10.97
C ASP A 248 15.29 32.14 -11.84
N ASP A 249 14.05 32.12 -11.34
CA ASP A 249 12.89 32.63 -12.10
C ASP A 249 12.94 34.15 -12.33
N SER A 250 13.52 34.86 -11.36
CA SER A 250 13.39 36.30 -11.20
C SER A 250 14.34 37.07 -12.12
N ASP A 251 15.55 36.54 -12.32
CA ASP A 251 16.46 36.95 -13.39
C ASP A 251 16.31 36.07 -14.66
N SER A 252 15.49 35.01 -14.62
CA SER A 252 15.26 34.05 -15.72
C SER A 252 16.56 33.45 -16.28
N LYS A 253 17.42 32.98 -15.37
CA LYS A 253 18.79 32.53 -15.67
C LYS A 253 19.13 31.19 -15.02
N PHE A 254 20.15 30.52 -15.57
CA PHE A 254 20.83 29.44 -14.85
C PHE A 254 21.98 30.02 -14.02
N GLU A 255 22.04 29.65 -12.75
CA GLU A 255 23.13 30.01 -11.84
C GLU A 255 23.86 28.74 -11.36
N PHE A 256 25.19 28.82 -11.32
CA PHE A 256 26.08 27.82 -10.73
C PHE A 256 26.70 28.45 -9.49
N THR A 257 26.59 27.79 -8.33
CA THR A 257 27.10 28.36 -7.07
C THR A 257 28.62 28.30 -6.91
N ASN A 258 29.33 27.68 -7.87
CA ASN A 258 30.78 27.51 -7.88
C ASN A 258 31.32 27.48 -9.33
N ASP A 259 32.63 27.29 -9.49
CA ASP A 259 33.33 27.25 -10.78
C ASP A 259 32.75 26.22 -11.77
N LEU A 260 32.71 26.59 -13.05
CA LEU A 260 32.27 25.74 -14.16
C LEU A 260 33.46 25.33 -15.04
N ASP A 261 33.96 24.10 -14.87
CA ASP A 261 34.98 23.52 -15.74
C ASP A 261 34.35 22.89 -17.00
N ILE A 262 34.86 23.27 -18.17
CA ILE A 262 34.41 22.78 -19.48
C ILE A 262 35.63 22.23 -20.22
N THR A 263 35.78 20.90 -20.19
CA THR A 263 36.91 20.18 -20.80
C THR A 263 36.89 20.11 -22.33
N GLY A 264 35.83 20.61 -22.96
CA GLY A 264 35.63 20.64 -24.41
C GLY A 264 35.51 22.06 -24.97
N ASN A 265 35.27 22.16 -26.28
CA ASN A 265 35.06 23.46 -26.93
C ASN A 265 33.69 24.06 -26.56
N ILE A 266 33.66 25.37 -26.29
CA ILE A 266 32.42 26.14 -26.13
C ILE A 266 32.06 26.76 -27.48
N THR A 267 30.85 26.49 -27.97
CA THR A 267 30.29 27.14 -29.17
C THR A 267 29.21 28.12 -28.72
N LEU A 268 29.31 29.40 -29.10
CA LEU A 268 28.31 30.42 -28.79
C LEU A 268 27.56 30.87 -30.05
N THR A 269 26.27 31.14 -29.90
CA THR A 269 25.43 31.84 -30.91
C THR A 269 25.26 33.33 -30.61
N GLY A 270 25.74 33.79 -29.45
CA GLY A 270 25.72 35.17 -29.00
C GLY A 270 27.09 35.60 -28.45
N THR A 271 27.10 36.62 -27.60
CA THR A 271 28.32 37.18 -27.00
C THR A 271 28.69 36.53 -25.68
N LEU A 272 29.99 36.46 -25.36
CA LEU A 272 30.49 36.21 -24.01
C LEU A 272 30.92 37.55 -23.42
N ASP A 273 30.42 37.91 -22.23
CA ASP A 273 30.74 39.21 -21.58
C ASP A 273 30.53 40.42 -22.54
N GLY A 274 29.40 40.41 -23.27
CA GLY A 274 29.05 41.42 -24.26
C GLY A 274 29.95 41.49 -25.50
N ARG A 275 30.97 40.63 -25.63
CA ARG A 275 31.90 40.57 -26.77
C ARG A 275 31.57 39.41 -27.70
N ASP A 276 31.62 39.68 -29.00
CA ASP A 276 31.59 38.65 -30.04
C ASP A 276 32.98 38.00 -30.14
N VAL A 277 33.12 36.86 -29.47
CA VAL A 277 34.38 36.09 -29.40
C VAL A 277 34.80 35.58 -30.79
N ASN A 278 33.86 35.34 -31.71
CA ASN A 278 34.17 34.89 -33.06
C ASN A 278 34.71 36.05 -33.92
N ALA A 279 34.14 37.25 -33.77
CA ALA A 279 34.71 38.47 -34.36
C ALA A 279 36.07 38.84 -33.76
N ASP A 280 36.29 38.62 -32.46
CA ASP A 280 37.60 38.84 -31.82
C ASP A 280 38.64 37.78 -32.24
N GLY A 281 38.25 36.50 -32.41
CA GLY A 281 39.09 35.46 -33.00
C GLY A 281 39.55 35.82 -34.42
N THR A 282 38.63 36.26 -35.27
CA THR A 282 38.94 36.72 -36.64
C THR A 282 39.97 37.88 -36.65
N LYS A 283 39.95 38.78 -35.65
CA LYS A 283 40.96 39.84 -35.52
C LYS A 283 42.32 39.28 -35.13
N LEU A 284 42.36 38.25 -34.27
CA LEU A 284 43.60 37.59 -33.86
C LEU A 284 44.25 36.87 -35.04
N ASP A 285 43.48 36.14 -35.85
CA ASP A 285 43.96 35.49 -37.08
C ASP A 285 44.52 36.51 -38.10
N GLY A 286 43.86 37.68 -38.21
CA GLY A 286 44.33 38.78 -39.03
C GLY A 286 45.65 39.39 -38.53
N ILE A 287 45.88 39.41 -37.22
CA ILE A 287 47.14 39.83 -36.61
C ILE A 287 48.22 38.77 -36.81
N GLU A 288 47.94 37.47 -36.64
CA GLU A 288 48.88 36.38 -36.96
C GLU A 288 49.37 36.50 -38.42
N THR A 289 48.44 36.68 -39.35
CA THR A 289 48.73 36.80 -40.79
C THR A 289 49.53 38.07 -41.13
N SER A 290 49.38 39.15 -40.34
CA SER A 290 49.97 40.47 -40.63
C SER A 290 51.20 40.81 -39.79
N ALA A 291 51.55 39.97 -38.82
CA ALA A 291 52.73 40.14 -37.97
C ALA A 291 54.00 39.68 -38.70
N ASP A 292 54.55 40.55 -39.54
CA ASP A 292 55.93 40.38 -40.01
C ASP A 292 56.90 40.52 -38.82
N ILE A 293 57.55 39.42 -38.47
CA ILE A 293 58.49 39.29 -37.35
C ILE A 293 59.94 39.11 -37.84
N THR A 294 60.28 39.62 -39.02
CA THR A 294 61.66 39.66 -39.51
C THR A 294 62.45 40.83 -38.91
N ASP A 295 63.58 40.50 -38.28
CA ASP A 295 64.63 41.40 -37.73
C ASP A 295 65.69 41.73 -38.82
#